data_AF-A0A2B7YEU6-F1
#
_entry.id   AF-A0A2B7YEU6-F1
#
_cell.length_a   1.000
_cell.length_b   1.000
_cell.length_c   1.000
_cell.angle_alpha   90.00
_cell.angle_beta   90.00
_cell.angle_gamma   90.00
#
_symmetry.space_group_name_H-M   'P 1'
#
loop_
_entity.id
_entity.type
_entity.pdbx_description
1 polymer ?
#
loop_
_entity_poly.entity_id
_entity_poly.type
_entity_poly.pdbx_seq_one_letter_code
_entity_poly.pdbx_strand_id
1 'polypeptide(L)'
;MAYINGIRAFGDRSEKRSQVKNTESTEKWSNALKVAEKAHWLLREAAVSAQDGKYEEAEKMAEDGVEQLKLSVSELPAQRTYETPLASLWDGSKCLEDAFPNQWTHFF
;
A
#
# COMPACT_ATOMS: atom_id res chain seq x y z
N MET A 1 -0.92 -0.82 12.06
CA MET A 1 -2.25 -1.28 11.59
C MET A 1 -2.83 -0.45 10.44
N ALA A 2 -2.78 0.89 10.48
CA ALA A 2 -3.35 1.73 9.42
C ALA A 2 -2.87 1.36 8.00
N TYR A 3 -1.57 1.10 7.81
CA TYR A 3 -0.99 0.67 6.53
C TYR A 3 -1.60 -0.66 6.02
N ILE A 4 -1.60 -1.72 6.84
CA ILE A 4 -2.17 -3.04 6.49
C ILE A 4 -3.66 -2.93 6.15
N ASN A 5 -4.41 -2.17 6.95
CA ASN A 5 -5.83 -1.95 6.71
C ASN A 5 -6.07 -1.20 5.39
N GLY A 6 -5.20 -0.25 5.05
CA GLY A 6 -5.20 0.41 3.76
C GLY A 6 -5.01 -0.57 2.61
N ILE A 7 -3.97 -1.41 2.67
CA ILE A 7 -3.70 -2.43 1.64
C ILE A 7 -4.90 -3.36 1.46
N ARG A 8 -5.51 -3.85 2.56
CA ARG A 8 -6.72 -4.69 2.48
C ARG A 8 -7.86 -3.98 1.77
N ALA A 9 -8.18 -2.75 2.18
CA ALA A 9 -9.27 -2.00 1.58
C ALA A 9 -9.05 -1.74 0.08
N PHE A 10 -7.82 -1.43 -0.33
CA PHE A 10 -7.47 -1.24 -1.74
C PHE A 10 -7.46 -2.56 -2.52
N GLY A 11 -6.98 -3.65 -1.92
CA GLY A 11 -7.05 -5.00 -2.49
C GLY A 11 -8.49 -5.42 -2.77
N ASP A 12 -9.37 -5.31 -1.78
CA ASP A 12 -10.79 -5.64 -1.90
C ASP A 12 -11.49 -4.79 -2.98
N ARG A 13 -11.17 -3.49 -3.05
CA ARG A 13 -11.70 -2.60 -4.09
C ARG A 13 -11.17 -2.97 -5.47
N SER A 14 -9.89 -3.33 -5.58
CA SER A 14 -9.27 -3.78 -6.83
C SER A 14 -9.91 -5.08 -7.32
N GLU A 15 -10.13 -6.05 -6.43
CA GLU A 15 -10.74 -7.35 -6.75
C GLU A 15 -12.18 -7.19 -7.25
N LYS A 16 -12.99 -6.38 -6.57
CA LYS A 16 -14.36 -6.06 -7.00
C LYS A 16 -14.39 -5.38 -8.37
N ARG A 17 -13.37 -4.57 -8.69
CA ARG A 17 -13.24 -3.90 -10.00
C ARG A 17 -12.67 -4.84 -11.08
N SER A 18 -11.85 -5.82 -10.71
CA SER A 18 -11.12 -6.70 -11.63
C SER A 18 -11.94 -7.87 -12.16
N GLN A 19 -13.17 -8.11 -11.68
CA GLN A 19 -14.12 -9.06 -12.28
C GLN A 19 -14.32 -8.82 -13.80
N VAL A 20 -13.85 -7.69 -14.34
CA VAL A 20 -13.92 -7.33 -15.75
C VAL A 20 -12.57 -7.35 -16.49
N LYS A 21 -11.36 -7.31 -15.86
CA LYS A 21 -10.14 -7.12 -16.70
C LYS A 21 -8.70 -7.42 -16.23
N ASN A 22 -8.31 -7.63 -14.96
CA ASN A 22 -6.85 -7.79 -14.65
C ASN A 22 -6.53 -8.59 -13.37
N THR A 23 -6.08 -9.84 -13.55
CA THR A 23 -5.71 -10.79 -12.48
C THR A 23 -4.39 -10.43 -11.77
N GLU A 24 -3.41 -9.88 -12.50
CA GLU A 24 -2.07 -9.55 -11.95
C GLU A 24 -2.10 -8.44 -10.87
N SER A 25 -3.02 -7.49 -10.97
CA SER A 25 -3.18 -6.42 -9.96
C SER A 25 -3.56 -7.01 -8.60
N THR A 26 -4.50 -7.96 -8.61
CA THR A 26 -5.01 -8.59 -7.39
C THR A 26 -3.94 -9.47 -6.73
N GLU A 27 -3.10 -10.14 -7.50
CA GLU A 27 -1.96 -10.91 -6.96
C GLU A 27 -0.93 -10.00 -6.29
N LYS A 28 -0.61 -8.84 -6.87
CA LYS A 28 0.29 -7.85 -6.28
C LYS A 28 -0.22 -7.30 -4.94
N TRP A 29 -1.52 -6.97 -4.86
CA TRP A 29 -2.14 -6.57 -3.60
C TRP A 29 -2.07 -7.67 -2.54
N SER A 30 -2.33 -8.92 -2.92
CA SER A 30 -2.26 -10.08 -2.02
C SER A 30 -0.83 -10.31 -1.50
N ASN A 31 0.17 -10.22 -2.38
CA ASN A 31 1.58 -10.36 -2.01
C ASN A 31 2.05 -9.23 -1.09
N ALA A 32 1.74 -7.98 -1.45
CA ALA A 32 2.04 -6.82 -0.61
C ALA A 32 1.44 -6.94 0.79
N LEU A 33 0.20 -7.47 0.90
CA LEU A 33 -0.47 -7.69 2.17
C LEU A 33 0.23 -8.76 3.02
N LYS A 34 0.53 -9.93 2.45
CA LYS A 34 1.22 -11.02 3.17
C LYS A 34 2.57 -10.55 3.73
N VAL A 35 3.32 -9.81 2.94
CA VAL A 35 4.62 -9.26 3.37
C VAL A 35 4.43 -8.20 4.46
N ALA A 36 3.41 -7.32 4.36
CA ALA A 36 3.11 -6.33 5.41
C ALA A 36 2.72 -6.98 6.74
N GLU A 37 1.95 -8.06 6.71
CA GLU A 37 1.56 -8.81 7.90
C GLU A 37 2.77 -9.49 8.55
N LYS A 38 3.67 -10.05 7.75
CA LYS A 38 4.94 -10.62 8.24
C LYS A 38 5.82 -9.53 8.89
N ALA A 39 5.94 -8.36 8.26
CA ALA A 39 6.66 -7.21 8.83
C ALA A 39 6.08 -6.82 10.20
N HIS A 40 4.74 -6.76 10.31
CA HIS A 40 4.09 -6.42 11.57
C HIS A 40 4.34 -7.46 12.66
N TRP A 41 4.33 -8.74 12.33
CA TRP A 41 4.66 -9.81 13.28
C TRP A 41 6.10 -9.67 13.78
N LEU A 42 7.08 -9.49 12.88
CA LEU A 42 8.49 -9.30 13.27
C LEU A 42 8.69 -8.10 14.19
N LEU A 43 8.08 -6.96 13.89
CA LEU A 43 8.17 -5.75 14.72
C LEU A 43 7.52 -5.95 16.09
N ARG A 44 6.47 -6.78 16.17
CA ARG A 44 5.86 -7.14 17.45
C ARG A 44 6.78 -8.03 18.28
N GLU A 45 7.38 -9.05 17.68
CA GLU A 45 8.34 -9.93 18.36
C GLU A 45 9.62 -9.18 18.79
N ALA A 46 10.07 -8.21 17.99
CA ALA A 46 11.13 -7.29 18.36
C ALA A 46 10.80 -6.52 19.64
N ALA A 47 9.57 -5.98 19.73
CA ALA A 47 9.12 -5.26 20.92
C ALA A 47 9.03 -6.17 22.16
N VAL A 48 8.60 -7.42 22.00
CA VAL A 48 8.59 -8.41 23.09
C VAL A 48 10.02 -8.74 23.53
N SER A 49 10.92 -9.02 22.59
CA SER A 49 12.32 -9.34 22.87
C SER A 49 13.04 -8.18 23.58
N ALA A 50 12.71 -6.93 23.22
CA ALA A 50 13.22 -5.75 23.91
C ALA A 50 12.71 -5.65 25.35
N GLN A 51 11.45 -6.00 25.61
CA GLN A 51 10.90 -6.04 26.97
C GLN A 51 11.57 -7.12 27.84
N ASP A 52 11.96 -8.23 27.22
CA ASP A 52 12.70 -9.33 27.87
C ASP A 52 14.21 -9.04 28.04
N GLY A 53 14.67 -7.84 27.63
CA GLY A 53 16.07 -7.42 27.75
C GLY A 53 17.00 -8.01 26.69
N LYS A 54 16.45 -8.67 25.66
CA LYS A 54 17.21 -9.27 24.55
C LYS A 54 17.37 -8.27 23.40
N TYR A 55 18.15 -7.22 23.65
CA TYR A 55 18.22 -6.08 22.72
C TYR A 55 18.80 -6.42 21.35
N GLU A 56 19.80 -7.31 21.27
CA GLU A 56 20.40 -7.72 20.00
C GLU A 56 19.41 -8.52 19.12
N GLU A 57 18.65 -9.44 19.73
CA GLU A 57 17.58 -10.16 19.04
C GLU A 57 16.46 -9.22 18.60
N ALA A 58 16.09 -8.26 19.47
CA ALA A 58 15.09 -7.26 19.16
C ALA A 58 15.50 -6.36 17.98
N GLU A 59 16.74 -5.90 17.96
CA GLU A 59 17.28 -5.06 16.89
C GLU A 59 17.26 -5.82 15.55
N LYS A 60 17.76 -7.06 15.53
CA LYS A 60 17.74 -7.89 14.33
C LYS A 60 16.32 -8.13 13.80
N MET A 61 15.37 -8.46 14.68
CA MET A 61 13.97 -8.64 14.28
C MET A 61 13.34 -7.34 13.77
N ALA A 62 13.73 -6.19 14.33
CA ALA A 62 13.28 -4.90 13.86
C ALA A 62 13.82 -4.56 12.46
N GLU A 63 15.11 -4.84 12.22
CA GLU A 63 15.74 -4.69 10.90
C GLU A 63 15.04 -5.57 9.86
N ASP A 64 14.89 -6.86 10.13
CA ASP A 64 14.18 -7.81 9.26
C ASP A 64 12.74 -7.32 9.01
N GLY A 65 12.06 -6.82 10.04
CA GLY A 65 10.71 -6.27 9.94
C GLY A 65 10.64 -5.05 9.02
N VAL A 66 11.62 -4.14 9.10
CA VAL A 66 11.71 -2.95 8.23
C VAL A 66 12.01 -3.35 6.78
N GLU A 67 12.86 -4.36 6.54
CA GLU A 67 13.11 -4.88 5.20
C GLU A 67 11.86 -5.47 4.56
N GLN A 68 11.10 -6.28 5.32
CA GLN A 68 9.81 -6.79 4.85
C GLN A 68 8.85 -5.64 4.54
N LEU A 69 8.84 -4.57 5.35
CA LEU A 69 7.97 -3.43 5.11
C LEU A 69 8.32 -2.70 3.79
N LYS A 70 9.61 -2.54 3.50
CA LYS A 70 10.09 -1.99 2.22
C LYS A 70 9.68 -2.88 1.04
N LEU A 71 9.81 -4.20 1.19
CA LEU A 71 9.40 -5.17 0.16
C LEU A 71 7.89 -5.07 -0.10
N SER A 72 7.07 -5.01 0.95
CA SER A 72 5.63 -4.82 0.82
C SER A 72 5.28 -3.58 0.00
N VAL A 73 5.96 -2.46 0.23
CA VAL A 73 5.75 -1.22 -0.53
C VAL A 73 6.13 -1.40 -2.01
N SER A 74 7.22 -2.11 -2.31
CA SER A 74 7.63 -2.36 -3.70
C SER A 74 6.69 -3.27 -4.49
N GLU A 75 5.97 -4.16 -3.80
CA GLU A 75 4.97 -5.06 -4.40
C GLU A 75 3.66 -4.35 -4.74
N LEU A 76 3.41 -3.16 -4.16
CA LEU A 76 2.19 -2.42 -4.45
C LEU A 76 2.15 -2.06 -5.95
N PRO A 77 1.01 -2.33 -6.63
CA PRO A 77 0.91 -1.97 -8.03
C PRO A 77 1.03 -0.46 -8.18
N ALA A 78 2.02 -0.03 -8.96
CA ALA A 78 2.21 1.37 -9.32
C ALA A 78 1.07 1.83 -10.23
N GLN A 79 -0.08 2.15 -9.63
CA GLN A 79 -1.20 2.69 -10.35
C GLN A 79 -0.94 4.18 -10.56
N ARG A 80 -0.44 4.54 -11.75
CA ARG A 80 -0.52 5.93 -12.19
C ARG A 80 -2.00 6.29 -12.20
N THR A 81 -2.41 7.15 -11.27
CA THR A 81 -3.79 7.61 -11.15
C THR A 81 -4.23 8.37 -12.41
N TYR A 82 -3.26 8.87 -13.18
CA TYR A 82 -3.43 9.58 -14.44
C TYR A 82 -2.36 9.14 -15.45
N GLU A 83 -2.74 8.95 -16.71
CA GLU A 83 -1.80 8.60 -17.79
C GLU A 83 -0.73 9.68 -18.00
N THR A 84 -1.07 10.94 -17.69
CA THR A 84 -0.22 12.12 -17.76
C THR A 84 -0.11 12.80 -16.38
N PRO A 85 1.03 13.47 -16.07
CA PRO A 85 1.20 14.16 -14.80
C PRO A 85 0.10 15.18 -14.56
N LEU A 86 -0.40 15.31 -13.34
CA LEU A 86 -1.48 16.26 -13.01
C LEU A 86 -1.12 17.70 -13.41
N ALA A 87 0.17 18.06 -13.28
CA ALA A 87 0.72 19.35 -13.70
C ALA A 87 0.60 19.64 -15.21
N SER A 88 0.39 18.61 -16.04
CA SER A 88 0.14 18.75 -17.48
C SER A 88 -1.34 18.89 -17.83
N LEU A 89 -2.23 18.51 -16.91
CA LEU A 89 -3.69 18.55 -17.07
C LEU A 89 -4.32 19.75 -16.36
N TRP A 90 -3.60 20.36 -15.41
CA TRP A 90 -4.10 21.45 -14.59
C TRP A 90 -3.03 22.53 -14.43
N ASP A 91 -3.37 23.73 -14.89
CA ASP A 91 -2.53 24.93 -14.84
C ASP A 91 -2.75 25.78 -13.58
N GLY A 92 -3.57 25.30 -12.63
CA GLY A 92 -3.89 26.01 -11.41
C GLY A 92 -4.91 27.15 -11.58
N SER A 93 -5.47 27.35 -12.77
CA SER A 93 -6.38 28.47 -13.06
C SER A 93 -7.80 28.28 -12.50
N LYS A 94 -8.20 27.05 -12.15
CA LYS A 94 -9.53 26.68 -11.64
C LYS A 94 -9.43 25.62 -10.55
N CYS A 95 -10.49 25.39 -9.77
CA CYS A 95 -10.53 24.29 -8.81
C CYS A 95 -10.51 22.92 -9.52
N LEU A 96 -10.01 21.88 -8.84
CA LEU A 96 -9.85 20.54 -9.42
C LEU A 96 -11.18 19.91 -9.84
N GLU A 97 -12.25 20.20 -9.10
CA GLU A 97 -13.61 19.76 -9.40
C GLU A 97 -14.08 20.26 -10.77
N ASP A 98 -13.77 21.50 -11.11
CA ASP A 98 -14.10 22.14 -12.39
C ASP A 98 -13.13 21.75 -13.51
N ALA A 99 -11.89 21.41 -13.17
CA ALA A 99 -10.88 20.98 -14.12
C ALA A 99 -11.11 19.53 -14.60
N PHE A 100 -11.72 18.67 -13.78
CA PHE A 100 -11.91 17.24 -14.07
C PHE A 100 -13.37 16.75 -14.00
N PRO A 101 -14.35 17.42 -14.63
CA PRO A 101 -15.79 17.17 -14.37
C PRO A 101 -16.27 15.76 -14.74
N ASN A 102 -15.62 15.06 -15.67
CA ASN A 102 -16.04 13.74 -16.15
C ASN A 102 -15.26 12.56 -15.54
N GLN A 103 -14.27 12.79 -14.67
CA GLN A 103 -13.46 11.72 -14.06
C GLN A 103 -13.96 11.30 -12.67
N TRP A 104 -14.89 12.06 -12.07
CA TRP A 104 -15.46 11.77 -10.76
C TRP A 104 -16.49 10.63 -10.75
N THR A 105 -17.02 10.22 -11.90
CA THR A 105 -18.04 9.16 -12.03
C THR A 105 -17.52 7.75 -11.74
N HIS A 106 -16.21 7.57 -11.60
CA HIS A 106 -15.60 6.29 -11.22
C HIS A 106 -15.20 6.18 -9.74
N PHE A 107 -15.50 7.21 -8.93
CA PHE A 107 -15.07 7.26 -7.53
C PHE A 107 -16.16 6.91 -6.50
N PHE A 108 -17.44 6.91 -6.89
CA PHE A 108 -18.57 6.45 -6.05
C PHE A 108 -19.06 5.06 -6.44
#